data_AF-A0A7C7FWR3-F1
#
_entry.id   AF-A0A7C7FWR3-F1
#
_cell.length_a   1.000
_cell.length_b   1.000
_cell.length_c   1.000
_cell.angle_alpha   90.00
_cell.angle_beta   90.00
_cell.angle_gamma   90.00
#
_symmetry.space_group_name_H-M   'P 1'
#
loop_
_entity.id
_entity.type
_entity.pdbx_description
1 polymer ?
#
loop_
_entity_poly.entity_id
_entity_poly.type
_entity_poly.pdbx_seq_one_letter_code
_entity_poly.pdbx_strand_id
1 'polypeptide(L)' 'MWLNGERWQATSDVPIQAGQEADVKAVKGLHLLVTQHQEAKERDSST' A
#
# COMPACT_ATOMS: atom_id res chain seq x y z
N MET A 1 -2.15 -9.58 -1.61
CA MET A 1 -2.18 -8.62 -0.50
C MET A 1 -3.22 -9.08 0.52
N TRP A 2 -3.05 -8.76 1.80
CA TRP A 2 -4.08 -8.98 2.82
C TRP A 2 -4.75 -7.66 3.16
N LEU A 3 -6.09 -7.62 3.13
CA LEU A 3 -6.90 -6.47 3.51
C LEU A 3 -8.06 -6.99 4.35
N ASN A 4 -8.23 -6.50 5.58
CA ASN A 4 -9.27 -6.94 6.53
C ASN A 4 -9.36 -8.46 6.73
N GLY A 5 -8.21 -9.16 6.69
CA GLY A 5 -8.17 -10.62 6.86
C GLY A 5 -8.52 -11.44 5.62
N GLU A 6 -8.75 -10.79 4.47
CA GLU A 6 -8.99 -11.47 3.19
C GLU A 6 -7.81 -11.30 2.23
N ARG A 7 -7.58 -12.30 1.37
CA ARG A 7 -6.53 -12.25 0.36
C ARG A 7 -7.06 -11.65 -0.95
N TRP A 8 -6.56 -10.47 -1.29
CA TRP A 8 -6.93 -9.73 -2.49
C TRP A 8 -5.85 -9.77 -3.59
N GLN A 9 -6.31 -9.72 -4.84
CA GLN A 9 -5.47 -9.47 -6.00
C GLN A 9 -5.15 -7.97 -6.07
N ALA A 10 -3.87 -7.62 -6.21
CA ALA A 10 -3.39 -6.25 -6.21
C ALA A 10 -2.31 -6.05 -7.27
N THR A 11 -2.27 -4.88 -7.91
CA THR A 11 -1.22 -4.45 -8.84
C THR A 11 -0.66 -3.12 -8.38
N SER A 12 0.66 -2.96 -8.50
CA SER A 12 1.39 -1.73 -8.24
C SER A 12 2.30 -1.43 -9.43
N ASP A 13 2.45 -0.16 -9.76
CA ASP A 13 3.39 0.29 -10.80
C ASP A 13 4.86 0.20 -10.34
N VAL A 14 5.07 0.17 -9.01
CA VAL A 14 6.38 -0.01 -8.38
C VAL A 14 6.45 -1.34 -7.63
N PRO A 15 7.62 -2.00 -7.56
CA PRO A 15 7.78 -3.20 -6.75
C PRO A 15 7.46 -2.92 -5.27
N ILE A 16 6.59 -3.76 -4.69
CA ILE A 16 6.30 -3.79 -3.25
C ILE A 16 6.71 -5.18 -2.76
N GLN A 17 7.62 -5.24 -1.80
CA GLN A 17 8.08 -6.51 -1.25
C GLN A 17 7.08 -7.11 -0.27
N ALA A 18 7.14 -8.43 -0.11
CA ALA A 18 6.31 -9.14 0.85
C ALA A 18 6.56 -8.59 2.27
N GLY A 19 5.47 -8.31 3.00
CA GLY A 19 5.52 -7.73 4.34
C GLY A 19 5.54 -6.20 4.37
N GLN A 20 5.73 -5.51 3.25
CA GLN A 20 5.59 -4.05 3.20
C GLN A 20 4.11 -3.65 3.12
N GLU A 21 3.79 -2.56 3.81
CA GLU A 21 2.46 -1.94 3.75
C GLU A 21 2.26 -1.19 2.42
N ALA A 22 1.00 -1.14 2.00
CA ALA A 22 0.60 -0.54 0.74
C ALA A 22 -0.73 0.18 0.88
N ASP A 23 -0.81 1.37 0.29
CA ASP A 23 -2.05 2.14 0.24
C ASP A 23 -2.88 1.76 -0.97
N VAL A 24 -4.18 1.59 -0.78
CA VAL A 24 -5.13 1.36 -1.87
C VAL A 24 -5.44 2.70 -2.55
N LYS A 25 -5.06 2.81 -3.82
CA LYS A 25 -5.37 3.98 -4.66
C LYS A 25 -6.75 3.89 -5.29
N ALA A 26 -7.13 2.71 -5.75
CA ALA A 26 -8.42 2.48 -6.42
C ALA A 26 -8.79 0.99 -6.42
N VAL A 27 -10.09 0.72 -6.61
CA VAL A 27 -10.62 -0.62 -6.88
C VAL A 27 -11.08 -0.69 -8.33
N LYS A 28 -10.56 -1.67 -9.09
CA LYS A 28 -10.93 -1.94 -10.48
C LYS A 28 -11.56 -3.32 -10.57
N GLY A 29 -12.89 -3.39 -10.52
CA GLY A 29 -13.60 -4.67 -10.45
C GLY A 29 -13.23 -5.43 -9.18
N LEU A 30 -12.62 -6.60 -9.32
CA LEU A 30 -12.15 -7.44 -8.19
C LEU A 30 -10.65 -7.28 -7.90
N HIS A 31 -10.00 -6.25 -8.46
CA HIS A 31 -8.56 -6.02 -8.36
C HIS A 31 -8.27 -4.67 -7.69
N LEU A 32 -7.34 -4.66 -6.74
CA LEU A 32 -6.84 -3.44 -6.11
C LEU A 32 -5.68 -2.81 -6.90
N LEU A 33 -5.70 -1.50 -7.08
CA LEU A 33 -4.52 -0.71 -7.45
C LEU A 33 -3.90 -0.14 -6.20
N VAL A 34 -2.62 -0.42 -5.99
CA VAL A 34 -1.93 -0.07 -4.75
C VAL A 34 -0.61 0.63 -5.03
N THR A 35 -0.11 1.35 -4.02
CA THR A 35 1.22 1.97 -4.02
C THR A 35 1.92 1.62 -2.73
N GLN A 36 3.25 1.63 -2.72
CA GLN A 36 4.01 1.45 -1.48
C GLN A 36 3.58 2.54 -0.49
N HIS A 37 3.23 2.15 0.74
CA HIS A 37 2.99 3.09 1.81
C HIS A 37 4.31 3.81 2.10
N GLN A 38 4.30 5.13 2.00
CA GLN A 38 5.41 5.95 2.46
C GLN A 38 4.98 6.52 3.80
N GLU A 39 5.54 5.99 4.88
CA GLU A 39 5.48 6.70 6.15
C GLU A 39 6.08 8.08 5.89
N ALA A 40 5.24 9.11 5.99
CA ALA A 40 5.75 10.45 6.04
C ALA A 40 6.72 10.46 7.23
N LYS A 41 8.01 10.72 6.98
CA LYS A 41 8.89 11.21 8.02
C LYS A 41 8.25 12.50 8.52
N GLU A 42 7.40 12.40 9.53
CA GLU A 42 7.09 13.52 10.40
C GLU A 42 8.44 14.07 10.79
N ARG A 43 8.67 15.31 10.37
CA ARG A 43 9.92 15.99 10.55
C ARG A 43 10.22 15.97 12.04
N ASP A 44 11.34 15.36 12.43
CA ASP A 44 12.14 15.87 13.54
C ASP A 44 12.60 17.29 13.16
N SER A 45 11.66 18.21 13.22
CA SER A 45 11.85 19.66 13.31
C SER A 45 11.07 20.08 14.55
N SER A 46 11.39 19.44 15.68
CA SER A 46 11.14 19.99 17.00
C SER A 46 12.49 20.43 17.55
N THR A 47 12.74 21.73 17.37
CA THR A 47 13.55 22.67 18.18
C THR A 47 14.87 22.20 18.77
#